data_AF-A0A942IIH8-F1
#
_entry.id   AF-A0A942IIH8-F1
#
_cell.length_a   1.000
_cell.length_b   1.000
_cell.length_c   1.000
_cell.angle_alpha   90.00
_cell.angle_beta   90.00
_cell.angle_gamma   90.00
#
_symmetry.space_group_name_H-M   'P 1'
#
loop_
_entity.id
_entity.type
_entity.pdbx_description
1 polymer ?
#
loop_
_entity_poly.entity_id
_entity_poly.type
_entity_poly.pdbx_seq_one_letter_code
_entity_poly.pdbx_strand_id
1 'polypeptide(L)'
;MDNDLSYRGGIIMGRISKTLTFSVPPETYEEYEDLARDRRKTKSELFREMVKVYEDYLNEVRWQTIQRLGERTAKNFNIISEDDIDRIIHE
;
A
#
# COMPACT_ATOMS: atom_id res chain seq x y z
N MET A 1 32.48 30.29 -14.98
CA MET A 1 33.58 29.40 -14.57
C MET A 1 33.00 28.00 -14.61
N ASP A 2 33.37 27.30 -15.67
CA ASP A 2 33.00 25.94 -15.97
C ASP A 2 33.40 24.99 -14.85
N ASN A 3 32.56 23.99 -14.60
CA ASN A 3 33.10 22.64 -14.41
C ASN A 3 32.09 21.61 -14.88
N ASP A 4 32.06 21.44 -16.19
CA ASP A 4 31.69 20.17 -16.81
C ASP A 4 32.67 19.11 -16.33
N LEU A 5 32.16 18.17 -15.55
CA LEU A 5 32.82 16.89 -15.30
C LEU A 5 31.82 15.78 -15.64
N SER A 6 31.61 15.60 -16.93
CA SER A 6 31.36 14.29 -17.51
C SER A 6 32.40 13.27 -16.99
N TYR A 7 31.95 12.32 -16.17
CA TYR A 7 32.67 11.07 -15.94
C TYR A 7 31.75 9.89 -16.23
N ARG A 8 32.21 9.10 -17.20
CA ARG A 8 31.69 7.83 -17.67
C ARG A 8 31.91 6.74 -16.62
N GLY A 9 30.98 5.79 -16.54
CA GLY A 9 31.28 4.42 -16.11
C GLY A 9 31.40 4.18 -14.60
N GLY A 10 30.28 4.27 -13.89
CA GLY A 10 30.14 3.73 -12.54
C GLY A 10 28.75 4.08 -12.04
N ILE A 11 27.90 3.09 -11.76
CA ILE A 11 26.57 3.33 -11.18
C ILE A 11 26.81 4.05 -9.85
N ILE A 12 26.48 5.35 -9.80
CA ILE A 12 26.31 6.07 -8.54
C ILE A 12 25.10 5.41 -7.88
N MET A 13 25.34 4.38 -7.06
CA MET A 13 24.32 3.83 -6.18
C MET A 13 24.10 4.86 -5.05
N GLY A 14 23.52 6.00 -5.41
CA GLY A 14 22.99 6.95 -4.45
C GLY A 14 22.03 6.18 -3.54
N ARG A 15 22.06 6.46 -2.23
CA ARG A 15 21.14 5.80 -1.27
C ARG A 15 19.72 5.83 -1.84
N ILE A 16 19.12 4.66 -2.06
CA ILE A 16 17.73 4.51 -2.54
C ILE A 16 16.71 4.77 -1.41
N SER A 17 16.99 5.73 -0.53
CA SER A 17 16.16 6.03 0.64
C SER A 17 15.90 7.52 0.72
N LYS A 18 14.63 7.90 0.89
CA LYS A 18 14.21 9.27 1.23
C LYS A 18 13.83 9.31 2.72
N THR A 19 14.18 10.41 3.41
CA THR A 19 13.81 10.62 4.81
C THR A 19 12.36 11.08 4.92
N LEU A 20 11.61 10.49 5.86
CA LEU A 20 10.26 10.90 6.24
C LEU A 20 10.28 11.32 7.70
N THR A 21 9.79 12.53 8.00
CA THR A 21 9.74 13.09 9.35
C THR A 21 8.32 13.56 9.65
N PHE A 22 7.78 13.14 10.78
CA PHE A 22 6.50 13.60 11.31
C PHE A 22 6.54 13.58 12.84
N SER A 23 5.66 14.33 13.47
CA SER A 23 5.48 14.31 14.92
C SER A 23 4.27 13.46 15.28
N VAL A 24 4.33 12.78 16.42
CA VAL A 24 3.22 12.00 16.99
C VAL A 24 3.02 12.42 18.45
N PRO A 25 1.85 12.13 19.05
CA PRO A 25 1.68 12.27 20.48
C PRO A 25 2.77 11.49 21.26
N PRO A 26 3.22 11.98 22.44
CA PRO A 26 4.25 11.30 23.22
C PRO A 26 3.92 9.84 23.55
N GLU A 27 2.67 9.57 23.91
CA GLU A 27 2.17 8.21 24.17
C GLU A 27 2.37 7.29 22.96
N THR A 28 1.98 7.74 21.76
CA THR A 28 2.18 6.97 20.53
C THR A 28 3.66 6.72 20.23
N TYR A 29 4.55 7.66 20.56
CA TYR A 29 5.99 7.44 20.40
C TYR A 29 6.49 6.35 21.34
N GLU A 30 6.07 6.36 22.60
CA GLU A 30 6.45 5.34 23.60
C GLU A 30 5.94 3.95 23.21
N GLU A 31 4.65 3.84 22.85
CA GLU A 31 4.07 2.58 22.36
C GLU A 31 4.80 2.03 21.14
N TYR A 32 5.19 2.92 20.22
CA TYR A 32 5.92 2.56 19.02
C TYR A 32 7.33 2.04 19.32
N GLU A 33 8.05 2.71 20.23
CA GLU A 33 9.37 2.28 20.69
C GLU A 33 9.33 0.91 21.35
N ASP A 34 8.35 0.71 22.22
CA ASP A 34 8.16 -0.54 22.95
C ASP A 34 7.84 -1.67 21.99
N LEU A 35 6.92 -1.45 21.03
CA LEU A 35 6.60 -2.44 20.01
C LEU A 35 7.81 -2.79 19.13
N ALA A 36 8.61 -1.81 18.72
CA ALA A 36 9.82 -2.05 17.93
C ALA A 36 10.82 -2.91 18.71
N ARG A 37 11.03 -2.61 20.00
CA ARG A 37 11.90 -3.36 20.90
C ARG A 37 11.43 -4.79 21.08
N ASP A 38 10.16 -4.99 21.38
CA ASP A 38 9.56 -6.31 21.61
C ASP A 38 9.64 -7.20 20.37
N ARG A 39 9.49 -6.60 19.19
CA ARG A 39 9.62 -7.29 17.89
C ARG A 39 11.05 -7.39 17.39
N ARG A 40 12.04 -6.89 18.13
CA ARG A 40 13.47 -6.83 17.74
C ARG A 40 13.67 -6.18 16.37
N LYS A 41 12.97 -5.08 16.13
CA LYS A 41 12.99 -4.32 14.87
C LYS A 41 13.48 -2.90 15.11
N THR A 42 14.11 -2.32 14.10
CA THR A 42 14.32 -0.88 14.05
C THR A 42 13.00 -0.16 13.82
N LYS A 43 12.93 1.11 14.25
CA LYS A 43 11.78 2.00 13.95
C LYS A 43 11.44 1.99 12.47
N SER A 44 12.42 2.11 11.59
CA SER A 44 12.16 2.15 10.14
C SER A 44 11.64 0.81 9.59
N GLU A 45 12.04 -0.33 10.15
CA GLU A 45 11.51 -1.65 9.77
C GLU A 45 10.06 -1.82 10.19
N LEU A 46 9.75 -1.52 11.45
CA LEU A 46 8.39 -1.58 11.97
C LEU A 46 7.46 -0.67 11.15
N PHE A 47 7.90 0.55 10.81
CA PHE A 47 7.12 1.49 10.02
C PHE A 47 6.77 0.92 8.65
N ARG A 48 7.74 0.34 7.94
CA ARG A 48 7.51 -0.26 6.61
C ARG A 48 6.54 -1.43 6.67
N GLU A 49 6.56 -2.22 7.74
CA GLU A 49 5.59 -3.31 7.92
C GLU A 49 4.20 -2.78 8.22
N MET A 50 4.07 -1.77 9.08
CA MET A 50 2.79 -1.15 9.39
C MET A 50 2.13 -0.55 8.14
N VAL A 51 2.91 0.06 7.24
CA VAL A 51 2.41 0.56 5.95
C VAL A 51 1.78 -0.58 5.14
N LYS A 52 2.45 -1.74 5.03
CA LYS A 52 1.90 -2.90 4.31
C LYS A 52 0.62 -3.42 4.95
N VAL A 53 0.60 -3.55 6.27
CA VAL A 53 -0.60 -3.99 7.00
C VAL A 53 -1.78 -3.04 6.76
N TYR A 54 -1.52 -1.74 6.72
CA TYR A 54 -2.56 -0.74 6.43
C TYR A 54 -3.05 -0.82 4.98
N GLU A 55 -2.15 -0.99 4.01
CA GLU A 55 -2.52 -1.21 2.60
C GLU A 55 -3.37 -2.47 2.42
N ASP A 56 -3.00 -3.58 3.06
CA ASP A 56 -3.74 -4.84 3.01
C ASP A 56 -5.16 -4.67 3.60
N TYR A 57 -5.27 -3.96 4.74
CA TYR A 57 -6.56 -3.62 5.32
C TYR A 57 -7.44 -2.79 4.37
N LEU A 58 -6.86 -1.76 3.73
CA LEU A 58 -7.61 -0.94 2.76
C LEU A 58 -8.05 -1.74 1.54
N ASN A 59 -7.20 -2.66 1.06
CA ASN A 59 -7.53 -3.54 -0.06
C ASN A 59 -8.69 -4.47 0.28
N GLU A 60 -8.71 -5.05 1.49
CA GLU A 60 -9.79 -5.90 1.97
C GLU A 60 -11.11 -5.12 2.04
N VAL A 61 -11.10 -3.92 2.64
CA VAL A 61 -12.29 -3.05 2.72
C VAL A 61 -12.82 -2.70 1.32
N ARG A 62 -11.91 -2.41 0.38
CA ARG A 62 -12.28 -2.13 -1.01
C ARG A 62 -12.88 -3.35 -1.69
N TRP A 63 -12.29 -4.52 -1.51
CA TRP A 63 -12.77 -5.77 -2.09
C TRP A 63 -14.18 -6.11 -1.62
N GLN A 64 -14.41 -6.05 -0.30
CA GLN A 64 -15.74 -6.26 0.28
C GLN A 64 -16.79 -5.29 -0.29
N THR A 65 -16.41 -4.03 -0.51
CA THR A 65 -17.29 -3.04 -1.12
C THR A 65 -17.65 -3.41 -2.56
N ILE A 66 -16.66 -3.78 -3.38
CA ILE A 66 -16.87 -4.21 -4.77
C ILE A 66 -17.75 -5.46 -4.83
N GLN A 67 -17.50 -6.46 -3.97
CA GLN A 67 -18.33 -7.67 -3.92
C GLN A 67 -19.78 -7.34 -3.58
N ARG A 68 -20.02 -6.50 -2.57
CA ARG A 68 -21.38 -6.09 -2.20
C ARG A 68 -22.11 -5.37 -3.32
N LEU A 69 -21.40 -4.52 -4.06
CA LEU A 69 -21.94 -3.84 -5.23
C LEU A 69 -22.25 -4.85 -6.34
N GLY A 70 -21.33 -5.77 -6.62
CA GLY A 70 -21.52 -6.85 -7.60
C GLY A 70 -22.74 -7.70 -7.30
N GLU A 71 -22.91 -8.16 -6.05
CA GLU A 71 -24.09 -8.93 -5.62
C GLU A 71 -25.40 -8.16 -5.82
N ARG A 72 -25.42 -6.86 -5.52
CA ARG A 72 -26.59 -6.02 -5.72
C ARG A 72 -26.91 -5.86 -7.20
N THR A 73 -25.89 -5.61 -8.02
CA THR A 73 -26.05 -5.51 -9.48
C THR A 73 -26.55 -6.83 -10.05
N ALA A 74 -25.95 -7.96 -9.69
CA ALA A 74 -26.39 -9.27 -10.15
C ALA A 74 -27.86 -9.55 -9.79
N LYS A 75 -28.28 -9.24 -8.57
CA LYS A 75 -29.70 -9.34 -8.17
C LYS A 75 -30.61 -8.42 -8.99
N ASN A 76 -30.22 -7.16 -9.19
CA ASN A 76 -31.03 -6.18 -9.92
C ASN A 76 -31.20 -6.54 -11.40
N PHE A 77 -30.17 -7.12 -12.01
CA PHE A 77 -30.17 -7.53 -13.42
C PHE A 77 -30.49 -9.01 -13.60
N ASN A 78 -30.86 -9.72 -12.52
CA ASN A 78 -31.14 -11.15 -12.51
C ASN A 78 -30.05 -12.01 -13.18
N ILE A 79 -28.79 -11.63 -12.97
CA ILE A 79 -27.60 -12.34 -13.45
C ILE A 79 -27.33 -13.50 -12.50
N ILE A 80 -27.40 -14.73 -13.02
CA ILE A 80 -27.22 -15.95 -12.23
C ILE A 80 -26.04 -16.81 -12.72
N SER A 81 -25.51 -16.53 -13.91
CA SER A 81 -24.35 -17.23 -14.47
C SER A 81 -23.39 -16.28 -15.21
N GLU A 82 -22.22 -16.80 -15.58
CA GLU A 82 -21.28 -16.10 -16.46
C GLU A 82 -21.86 -15.89 -17.87
N ASP A 83 -22.65 -16.85 -18.39
CA ASP A 83 -23.32 -16.71 -19.69
C ASP A 83 -24.27 -15.49 -19.75
N ASP A 84 -24.92 -15.15 -18.62
CA ASP A 84 -25.75 -13.94 -18.52
C ASP A 84 -24.92 -12.66 -18.68
N ILE A 85 -23.69 -12.66 -18.17
CA ILE A 85 -22.76 -11.53 -18.29
C ILE A 85 -22.30 -11.39 -19.74
N ASP A 86 -21.92 -12.51 -20.37
CA ASP A 86 -21.46 -12.51 -21.77
C ASP A 86 -22.54 -12.01 -22.73
N ARG A 87 -23.80 -12.40 -22.50
CA ARG A 87 -24.95 -11.87 -23.23
C ARG A 87 -25.07 -10.35 -23.08
N ILE A 88 -24.94 -9.81 -21.86
CA ILE A 88 -25.04 -8.36 -21.60
C ILE A 88 -23.89 -7.59 -22.28
N ILE A 89 -22.68 -8.14 -22.33
CA ILE A 89 -21.51 -7.47 -22.92
C ILE A 89 -21.56 -7.49 -24.46
N HIS A 90 -22.21 -8.47 -25.07
CA HIS A 90 -22.24 -8.67 -26.52
C HIS A 90 -23.53 -8.16 -27.20
N GLU A 91 -24.44 -7.55 -26.44
CA GLU A 91 -25.54 -6.70 -26.94
C GLU A 91 -25.08 -5.24 -27.14
#